data_AF-A0A2N1GZ65-F1
#
_entry.id   AF-A0A2N1GZ65-F1
#
_cell.length_a   1.000
_cell.length_b   1.000
_cell.length_c   1.000
_cell.angle_alpha   90.00
_cell.angle_beta   90.00
_cell.angle_gamma   90.00
#
_symmetry.space_group_name_H-M   'P 1'
#
loop_
_entity.id
_entity.type
_entity.pdbx_description
1 polymer ?
#
loop_
_entity_poly.entity_id
_entity_poly.type
_entity_poly.pdbx_seq_one_letter_code
_entity_poly.pdbx_strand_id
1 'polypeptide(L)'
;WNDLWLLLEVFHEGKQPQVLGENVTSDVTDNKSDFHQGYRNSFLATPWDAHYRPALEHPKPKVLGSQTAVVTGPAGEEIHCDQYGRIKVQFHWDRDGQSDDKTTCWMRVASGWAGSAYGGIAIPRIGMEVLVTFL
;
A
#
# COMPACT_ATOMS: atom_id res chain seq x y z
N TRP A 1 20.06 6.24 33.17
CA TRP A 1 18.70 6.63 32.76
C TRP A 1 17.94 5.33 32.54
N ASN A 2 16.99 5.02 33.42
CA ASN A 2 16.12 3.84 33.33
C ASN A 2 14.70 4.37 33.23
N ASP A 3 14.00 4.06 32.16
CA ASP A 3 12.65 4.56 31.86
C ASP A 3 11.93 3.58 30.92
N LEU A 4 10.70 3.88 30.51
CA LEU A 4 9.97 3.14 29.49
C LEU A 4 10.53 3.44 28.09
N TRP A 5 10.76 2.38 27.32
CA TRP A 5 11.26 2.43 25.94
C TRP A 5 10.35 1.62 25.02
N LEU A 6 10.11 2.14 23.83
CA LEU A 6 9.46 1.42 22.75
C LEU A 6 10.53 0.74 21.89
N LEU A 7 10.48 -0.60 21.79
CA LEU A 7 11.34 -1.36 20.89
C LEU A 7 10.83 -1.25 19.45
N LEU A 8 11.72 -0.87 18.53
CA LEU A 8 11.44 -0.75 17.11
C LEU A 8 11.90 -1.98 16.34
N GLU A 9 13.02 -2.57 16.75
CA GLU A 9 13.62 -3.74 16.12
C GLU A 9 14.39 -4.54 17.15
N VAL A 10 14.39 -5.88 17.01
CA VAL A 10 15.19 -6.78 17.83
C VAL A 10 15.85 -7.82 16.92
N PHE A 11 17.18 -7.85 16.94
CA PHE A 11 17.97 -8.88 16.30
C PHE A 11 18.37 -9.92 17.34
N HIS A 12 18.16 -11.18 16.99
CA HIS A 12 18.44 -12.32 17.83
C HIS A 12 19.56 -13.15 17.22
N GLU A 13 20.60 -13.44 17.98
CA GLU A 13 21.71 -14.30 17.58
C GLU A 13 21.87 -15.44 18.59
N GLY A 14 21.72 -16.67 18.13
CA GLY A 14 21.93 -17.88 18.93
C GLY A 14 23.05 -18.73 18.33
N LYS A 15 24.01 -19.17 19.15
CA LYS A 15 25.09 -20.08 18.75
C LYS A 15 25.18 -21.25 19.71
N GLN A 16 25.10 -22.46 19.17
CA GLN A 16 25.35 -23.70 19.91
C GLN A 16 26.24 -24.61 19.07
N PRO A 17 27.57 -24.46 19.18
CA PRO A 17 28.53 -25.25 18.39
C PRO A 17 28.73 -26.69 18.91
N GLN A 18 28.13 -27.06 20.04
CA GLN A 18 28.35 -28.34 20.73
C GLN A 18 27.47 -29.49 20.19
N VAL A 19 27.98 -30.72 20.30
CA VAL A 19 27.19 -31.95 20.25
C VAL A 19 26.34 -32.05 21.52
N LEU A 20 25.13 -32.60 21.42
CA LEU A 20 24.17 -32.73 22.53
C LEU A 20 24.82 -33.42 23.75
N GLY A 21 25.00 -32.69 24.86
CA GLY A 21 25.49 -33.22 26.14
C GLY A 21 26.88 -32.75 26.60
N GLU A 22 27.60 -31.95 25.82
CA GLU A 22 28.91 -31.40 26.21
C GLU A 22 28.78 -29.96 26.76
N ASN A 23 29.44 -29.65 27.88
CA ASN A 23 29.51 -28.29 28.43
C ASN A 23 30.89 -27.67 28.14
N VAL A 24 30.92 -26.66 27.27
CA VAL A 24 32.06 -25.76 27.09
C VAL A 24 31.70 -24.41 27.69
N THR A 25 32.59 -23.83 28.51
CA THR A 25 32.47 -22.46 29.00
C THR A 25 32.83 -21.49 27.87
N SER A 26 32.20 -20.32 27.79
CA SER A 26 32.45 -19.32 26.73
C SER A 26 33.88 -18.72 26.70
N ASP A 27 34.79 -19.22 27.53
CA ASP A 27 36.11 -18.66 27.84
C ASP A 27 37.29 -19.42 27.17
N VAL A 28 37.04 -20.26 26.15
CA VAL A 28 38.10 -21.11 25.56
C VAL A 28 38.94 -20.42 24.48
N THR A 29 38.57 -19.21 24.04
CA THR A 29 39.30 -18.45 23.03
C THR A 29 39.94 -17.21 23.66
N ASP A 30 41.14 -16.86 23.20
CA ASP A 30 41.87 -15.67 23.69
C ASP A 30 41.12 -14.35 23.39
N ASN A 31 40.15 -14.37 22.47
CA ASN A 31 39.37 -13.22 22.06
C ASN A 31 37.96 -13.22 22.67
N LYS A 32 37.87 -12.74 23.93
CA LYS A 32 36.62 -12.68 24.72
C LYS A 32 35.50 -11.82 24.11
N SER A 33 35.79 -11.01 23.08
CA SER A 33 34.78 -10.17 22.43
C SER A 33 33.95 -10.89 21.38
N ASP A 34 34.43 -12.04 20.87
CA ASP A 34 33.72 -12.77 19.82
C ASP A 34 32.62 -13.65 20.43
N PHE A 35 31.44 -13.68 19.78
CA PHE A 35 30.28 -14.39 20.30
C PHE A 35 30.33 -15.83 19.81
N HIS A 36 30.77 -16.75 20.66
CA HIS A 36 31.05 -18.14 20.28
C HIS A 36 29.93 -19.11 20.66
N GLN A 37 29.21 -18.82 21.74
CA GLN A 37 28.14 -19.67 22.27
C GLN A 37 27.15 -18.85 23.08
N GLY A 38 25.89 -19.27 23.07
CA GLY A 38 24.82 -18.71 23.89
C GLY A 38 23.79 -17.97 23.05
N TYR A 39 23.10 -17.03 23.68
CA TYR A 39 22.07 -16.19 23.06
C TYR A 39 22.37 -14.73 23.34
N ARG A 40 22.33 -13.90 22.30
CA ARG A 40 22.59 -12.46 22.35
C ARG A 40 21.55 -11.74 21.52
N ASN A 41 21.10 -10.57 21.99
CA ASN A 41 20.25 -9.68 21.21
C ASN A 41 20.85 -8.28 21.12
N SER A 42 20.61 -7.64 19.99
CA SER A 42 20.71 -6.19 19.83
C SER A 42 19.34 -5.64 19.46
N PHE A 43 19.02 -4.43 19.91
CA PHE A 43 17.72 -3.83 19.64
C PHE A 43 17.83 -2.33 19.39
N LEU A 44 16.89 -1.80 18.61
CA LEU A 44 16.68 -0.38 18.41
C LEU A 44 15.48 0.05 19.25
N ALA A 45 15.61 1.15 19.99
CA ALA A 45 14.55 1.66 20.84
C ALA A 45 14.42 3.18 20.75
N THR A 46 13.21 3.68 20.99
CA THR A 46 12.88 5.10 21.12
C THR A 46 12.22 5.35 22.48
N PRO A 47 12.32 6.54 23.09
CA PRO A 47 11.60 6.84 24.33
C PRO A 47 10.10 6.58 24.18
N TRP A 48 9.46 6.08 25.23
CA TRP A 48 8.04 5.70 25.21
C TRP A 48 7.10 6.84 24.77
N ASP A 49 7.38 8.07 25.21
CA ASP A 49 6.56 9.25 24.92
C ASP A 49 6.85 9.87 23.54
N ALA A 50 7.82 9.35 22.79
CA ALA A 50 8.14 9.82 21.45
C ALA A 50 7.20 9.19 20.40
N HIS A 51 6.55 10.01 19.57
CA HIS A 51 5.74 9.51 18.47
C HIS A 51 6.60 8.85 17.39
N TYR A 52 6.50 7.52 17.27
CA TYR A 52 7.13 6.78 16.19
C TYR A 52 6.33 6.89 14.88
N ARG A 53 7.02 7.19 13.77
CA ARG A 53 6.49 7.17 12.41
C ARG A 53 7.38 6.26 11.56
N PRO A 54 6.86 5.16 10.98
CA PRO A 54 7.65 4.30 10.10
C PRO A 54 8.21 5.06 8.90
N ALA A 55 9.40 4.67 8.45
CA ALA A 55 9.99 5.21 7.24
C ALA A 55 9.14 4.82 6.01
N LEU A 56 9.06 5.71 5.02
CA LEU A 56 8.40 5.46 3.74
C LEU A 56 9.35 4.72 2.80
N GLU A 57 9.70 3.49 3.13
CA GLU A 57 10.64 2.67 2.35
C GLU A 57 10.03 2.13 1.06
N HIS A 58 8.71 1.96 1.04
CA HIS A 58 8.00 1.41 -0.11
C HIS A 58 7.71 2.51 -1.14
N PRO A 59 8.11 2.33 -2.41
CA PRO A 59 7.80 3.30 -3.45
C PRO A 59 6.29 3.37 -3.66
N LYS A 60 5.75 4.59 -3.77
CA LYS A 60 4.34 4.80 -4.12
C LYS A 60 4.07 4.15 -5.48
N PRO A 61 3.03 3.31 -5.62
CA PRO A 61 2.61 2.78 -6.92
C PRO A 61 2.33 3.91 -7.90
N LYS A 62 2.83 3.78 -9.14
CA LYS A 62 2.64 4.76 -10.21
C LYS A 62 1.99 4.10 -11.40
N VAL A 63 1.00 4.77 -11.98
CA VAL A 63 0.49 4.41 -13.31
C VAL A 63 1.19 5.30 -14.33
N LEU A 64 2.01 4.70 -15.20
CA LEU A 64 2.91 5.44 -16.10
C LEU A 64 2.21 5.98 -17.37
N GLY A 65 0.90 5.85 -17.47
CA GLY A 65 0.14 6.31 -18.63
C GLY A 65 -1.36 6.20 -18.41
N SER A 66 -2.11 6.55 -19.43
CA SER A 66 -3.56 6.34 -19.44
C SER A 66 -3.88 4.86 -19.67
N GLN A 67 -5.00 4.41 -19.12
CA GLN A 67 -5.54 3.06 -19.33
C GLN A 67 -6.95 3.15 -19.86
N THR A 68 -7.45 2.10 -20.52
CA THR A 68 -8.88 2.04 -20.86
C THR A 68 -9.68 1.31 -19.78
N ALA A 69 -10.95 1.65 -19.70
CA ALA A 69 -11.93 1.05 -18.78
C ALA A 69 -13.33 1.10 -19.42
N VAL A 70 -14.26 0.30 -18.92
CA VAL A 70 -15.65 0.23 -19.43
C VAL A 70 -16.58 0.95 -18.46
N VAL A 71 -17.45 1.82 -18.95
CA VAL A 71 -18.43 2.54 -18.13
C VAL A 71 -19.44 1.57 -17.51
N THR A 72 -19.70 1.72 -16.20
CA THR A 72 -20.61 0.86 -15.44
C THR A 72 -21.77 1.65 -14.83
N GLY A 73 -22.81 0.93 -14.42
CA GLY A 73 -23.97 1.51 -13.74
C GLY A 73 -25.02 0.46 -13.37
N PRO A 74 -26.20 0.89 -12.88
CA PRO A 74 -27.27 0.00 -12.47
C PRO A 74 -27.78 -0.84 -13.63
N ALA A 75 -28.28 -2.05 -13.34
CA ALA A 75 -28.89 -2.90 -14.35
C ALA A 75 -30.13 -2.23 -14.97
N GLY A 76 -30.21 -2.25 -16.30
CA GLY A 76 -31.33 -1.68 -17.07
C GLY A 76 -31.20 -0.18 -17.36
N GLU A 77 -30.19 0.49 -16.81
CA GLU A 77 -29.89 1.89 -17.15
C GLU A 77 -28.96 1.97 -18.35
N GLU A 78 -29.08 3.06 -19.12
CA GLU A 78 -28.17 3.37 -20.22
C GLU A 78 -27.13 4.43 -19.83
N ILE A 79 -27.51 5.37 -18.96
CA ILE A 79 -26.67 6.48 -18.52
C ILE A 79 -26.64 6.48 -16.99
N HIS A 80 -25.44 6.45 -16.41
CA HIS A 80 -25.26 6.58 -14.97
C HIS A 80 -24.23 7.66 -14.64
N CYS A 81 -24.73 8.84 -14.27
CA CYS A 81 -23.90 9.96 -13.85
C CYS A 81 -24.49 10.72 -12.67
N ASP A 82 -23.64 11.42 -11.94
CA ASP A 82 -24.07 12.33 -10.87
C ASP A 82 -24.31 13.76 -11.38
N GLN A 83 -24.65 14.67 -10.46
CA GLN A 83 -24.90 16.09 -10.77
C GLN A 83 -23.73 16.83 -11.44
N TYR A 84 -22.53 16.26 -11.43
CA TYR A 84 -21.33 16.82 -12.05
C TYR A 84 -20.94 16.13 -13.36
N GLY A 85 -21.79 15.22 -13.87
CA GLY A 85 -21.51 14.44 -15.07
C GLY A 85 -20.36 13.44 -14.89
N ARG A 86 -20.08 13.04 -13.65
CA ARG A 86 -19.09 12.01 -13.36
C ARG A 86 -19.67 10.65 -13.67
N ILE A 87 -18.80 9.70 -14.05
CA ILE A 87 -19.17 8.32 -14.37
C ILE A 87 -18.47 7.35 -13.43
N LYS A 88 -18.90 6.10 -13.46
CA LYS A 88 -18.22 4.96 -12.87
C LYS A 88 -17.72 4.03 -13.97
N VAL A 89 -16.61 3.35 -13.73
CA VAL A 89 -15.99 2.46 -14.71
C VAL A 89 -15.49 1.18 -14.05
N GLN A 90 -15.33 0.11 -14.82
CA GLN A 90 -14.56 -1.06 -14.42
C GLN A 90 -13.27 -1.11 -15.24
N PHE A 91 -12.14 -1.20 -14.54
CA PHE A 91 -10.86 -1.45 -15.17
C PHE A 91 -10.73 -2.93 -15.54
N HIS A 92 -9.96 -3.21 -16.60
CA HIS A 92 -9.74 -4.60 -17.07
C HIS A 92 -9.01 -5.48 -16.04
N TRP A 93 -8.27 -4.87 -15.12
CA TRP A 93 -7.57 -5.56 -14.04
C TRP A 93 -8.41 -5.70 -12.76
N ASP A 94 -9.59 -5.07 -12.70
CA ASP A 94 -10.50 -5.17 -11.56
C ASP A 94 -11.26 -6.51 -11.61
N ARG A 95 -10.86 -7.41 -10.70
CA ARG A 95 -11.42 -8.76 -10.57
C ARG A 95 -12.59 -8.84 -9.59
N ASP A 96 -12.74 -7.83 -8.73
CA ASP A 96 -13.74 -7.83 -7.66
C ASP A 96 -15.00 -7.04 -8.07
N GLY A 97 -14.85 -6.07 -8.97
CA GLY A 97 -15.95 -5.28 -9.53
C GLY A 97 -16.99 -6.15 -10.26
N GLN A 98 -18.27 -5.83 -10.05
CA GLN A 98 -19.41 -6.58 -10.60
C GLN A 98 -20.07 -5.86 -11.79
N SER A 99 -19.36 -4.91 -12.40
CA SER A 99 -19.87 -4.06 -13.49
C SER A 99 -21.18 -3.33 -13.17
N ASP A 100 -21.40 -2.98 -11.90
CA ASP A 100 -22.64 -2.37 -11.41
C ASP A 100 -22.46 -0.90 -10.97
N ASP A 101 -23.46 -0.35 -10.30
CA ASP A 101 -23.49 1.00 -9.76
C ASP A 101 -22.57 1.21 -8.55
N LYS A 102 -21.95 0.15 -8.03
CA LYS A 102 -21.02 0.19 -6.88
C LYS A 102 -19.57 0.04 -7.32
N THR A 103 -19.32 -0.38 -8.55
CA THR A 103 -17.99 -0.45 -9.14
C THR A 103 -17.34 0.93 -9.21
N THR A 104 -16.21 1.11 -8.53
CA THR A 104 -15.41 2.36 -8.44
C THR A 104 -16.10 3.59 -7.85
N CYS A 105 -15.28 4.63 -7.63
CA CYS A 105 -15.72 5.96 -7.25
C CYS A 105 -16.17 6.78 -8.48
N TRP A 106 -16.78 7.94 -8.22
CA TRP A 106 -17.15 8.88 -9.28
C TRP A 106 -15.94 9.55 -9.92
N MET A 107 -15.79 9.39 -11.23
CA MET A 107 -14.67 9.90 -12.03
C MET A 107 -15.12 11.02 -12.95
N ARG A 108 -14.35 12.10 -13.01
CA ARG A 108 -14.65 13.25 -13.89
C ARG A 108 -14.40 12.88 -15.35
N VAL A 109 -15.30 13.32 -16.21
CA VAL A 109 -15.17 13.18 -17.67
C VAL A 109 -14.57 14.46 -18.24
N ALA A 110 -13.51 14.33 -19.02
CA ALA A 110 -12.96 15.46 -19.76
C ALA A 110 -13.91 15.85 -20.89
N SER A 111 -14.21 17.15 -21.02
CA SER A 111 -14.98 17.71 -22.13
C SER A 111 -14.11 18.60 -23.01
N GLY A 112 -14.50 18.77 -24.27
CA GLY A 112 -13.78 19.66 -25.20
C GLY A 112 -13.90 21.15 -24.84
N TRP A 113 -14.92 21.52 -24.07
CA TRP A 113 -15.13 22.89 -23.58
C TRP A 113 -16.01 22.86 -22.32
N ALA A 114 -15.51 23.47 -21.24
CA ALA A 114 -16.23 23.61 -19.97
C ALA A 114 -16.10 25.05 -19.44
N GLY A 115 -17.24 25.68 -19.18
CA GLY A 115 -17.37 26.99 -18.55
C GLY A 115 -18.39 26.97 -17.40
N SER A 116 -18.60 28.11 -16.75
CA SER A 116 -19.58 28.23 -15.66
C SER A 116 -21.01 28.10 -16.19
N ALA A 117 -21.61 26.91 -16.07
CA ALA A 117 -22.94 26.57 -16.59
C ALA A 117 -23.10 26.63 -18.13
N TYR A 118 -22.00 26.68 -18.88
CA TYR A 118 -21.97 26.59 -20.34
C TYR A 118 -20.88 25.62 -20.78
N GLY A 119 -21.07 24.91 -21.87
CA GLY A 119 -20.05 23.97 -22.37
C GLY A 119 -20.61 22.91 -23.31
N GLY A 120 -19.70 22.09 -23.83
CA GLY A 120 -20.07 20.85 -24.52
C GLY A 120 -20.13 19.70 -23.51
N ILE A 121 -21.23 18.94 -23.52
CA ILE A 121 -21.41 17.78 -22.66
C ILE A 121 -21.75 16.56 -23.52
N ALA A 122 -20.93 15.52 -23.40
CA ALA A 122 -21.21 14.19 -23.93
C ALA A 122 -20.89 13.19 -22.81
N ILE A 123 -21.92 12.67 -22.16
CA ILE A 123 -21.77 11.70 -21.07
C ILE A 123 -21.58 10.30 -21.67
N PRO A 124 -20.47 9.61 -21.36
CA PRO A 124 -20.28 8.22 -21.76
C PRO A 124 -21.40 7.32 -21.20
N ARG A 125 -21.95 6.46 -22.06
CA ARG A 125 -23.02 5.51 -21.70
C ARG A 125 -22.44 4.23 -21.12
N ILE A 126 -23.24 3.51 -20.34
CA ILE A 126 -22.86 2.20 -19.80
C ILE A 126 -22.45 1.26 -20.94
N GLY A 127 -21.34 0.55 -20.77
CA GLY A 127 -20.75 -0.32 -21.77
C GLY A 127 -19.80 0.36 -22.77
N MET A 128 -19.71 1.71 -22.79
CA MET A 128 -18.70 2.39 -23.61
C MET A 128 -17.30 2.24 -23.01
N GLU A 129 -16.29 2.09 -23.87
CA GLU A 129 -14.90 2.14 -23.46
C GLU A 129 -14.43 3.61 -23.37
N VAL A 130 -13.72 3.94 -22.30
CA VAL A 130 -13.19 5.28 -22.04
C VAL A 130 -11.70 5.22 -21.70
N LEU A 131 -10.98 6.29 -22.03
CA LEU A 131 -9.60 6.50 -21.60
C LEU A 131 -9.58 7.18 -20.22
N VAL A 132 -8.88 6.58 -19.27
CA VAL A 132 -8.69 7.06 -17.90
C VAL A 132 -7.24 7.48 -17.68
N THR A 133 -7.04 8.69 -17.14
CA THR A 133 -5.73 9.19 -16.71
C THR A 133 -5.68 9.33 -15.20
N PHE A 134 -4.49 9.11 -14.62
CA PHE A 134 -4.23 9.17 -13.18
C PHE A 134 -3.42 10.42 -12.84
N LEU A 135 -3.79 11.13 -11.77
CA LEU A 135 -3.16 12.36 -11.28
C LEU A 135 -2.10 12.09 -10.20
#